data_AF-A0AAD8Z585-F1
#
_entry.id   AF-A0AAD8Z585-F1
#
_cell.length_a   1.000
_cell.length_b   1.000
_cell.length_c   1.000
_cell.angle_alpha   90.00
_cell.angle_beta   90.00
_cell.angle_gamma   90.00
#
_symmetry.space_group_name_H-M   'P 1'
#
loop_
_entity.id
_entity.type
_entity.pdbx_description
1 polymer ?
#
loop_
_entity_poly.entity_id
_entity_poly.type
_entity_poly.pdbx_seq_one_letter_code
_entity_poly.pdbx_strand_id
1 'polypeptide(L)'
;MIQRNSGTNEIIEIYQSGKGYKAISKALGLQRTTVRAIIHKWRKHGTVVKLPRSVRPTKITPRVRRLIQEVTKTPQHPKNCRPHLPQPGRLAVVNGTMNSAVYQKFLKENVWPSVHDLKLKRTWVLQQDNDPKHHLSTSEWLKKNKIFDLA
;
A
#
# COMPACT_ATOMS: atom_id res chain seq x y z
N MET A 1 -28.15 -8.55 6.44
CA MET A 1 -26.91 -8.78 7.22
C MET A 1 -27.09 -8.18 8.61
N ILE A 2 -27.07 -9.01 9.65
CA ILE A 2 -27.52 -8.68 11.02
C ILE A 2 -26.55 -7.69 11.68
N GLN A 3 -27.03 -6.48 12.00
CA GLN A 3 -26.28 -5.49 12.79
C GLN A 3 -26.23 -5.95 14.26
N ARG A 4 -25.17 -6.65 14.66
CA ARG A 4 -24.87 -6.94 16.07
C ARG A 4 -24.35 -5.67 16.76
N ASN A 5 -25.27 -4.80 17.21
CA ASN A 5 -24.99 -3.60 18.05
C ASN A 5 -25.68 -3.66 19.42
N SER A 6 -26.22 -4.80 19.87
CA SER A 6 -27.11 -4.83 21.05
C SER A 6 -26.40 -4.56 22.38
N GLY A 7 -25.20 -5.12 22.60
CA GLY A 7 -24.53 -5.02 23.91
C GLY A 7 -23.96 -3.63 24.26
N THR A 8 -23.78 -2.74 23.28
CA THR A 8 -23.26 -1.38 23.53
C THR A 8 -24.37 -0.38 23.84
N ASN A 9 -25.59 -0.59 23.33
CA ASN A 9 -26.74 0.26 23.61
C ASN A 9 -27.20 0.08 25.06
N GLU A 10 -27.27 -1.16 25.54
CA GLU A 10 -27.64 -1.51 26.91
C GLU A 10 -26.70 -0.86 27.95
N ILE A 11 -25.38 -0.81 27.67
CA ILE A 11 -24.41 -0.11 28.52
C ILE A 11 -24.74 1.38 28.67
N ILE A 12 -25.18 2.02 27.58
CA ILE A 12 -25.45 3.45 27.54
C ILE A 12 -26.78 3.77 28.23
N GLU A 13 -27.81 2.94 28.04
CA GLU A 13 -29.09 3.04 28.73
C GLU A 13 -28.91 2.95 30.25
N ILE A 14 -28.15 1.96 30.72
CA ILE A 14 -27.86 1.81 32.15
C ILE A 14 -27.01 2.98 32.67
N TYR A 15 -26.08 3.51 31.88
CA TYR A 15 -25.31 4.69 32.26
C TYR A 15 -26.18 5.96 32.37
N GLN A 16 -27.12 6.16 31.45
CA GLN A 16 -28.08 7.28 31.50
C GLN A 16 -29.01 7.19 32.72
N SER A 17 -29.30 5.98 33.22
CA SER A 17 -30.02 5.79 34.49
C SER A 17 -29.22 6.16 35.75
N GLY A 18 -27.99 6.70 35.60
CA GLY A 18 -27.16 7.21 36.71
C GLY A 18 -26.32 6.14 37.42
N LYS A 19 -26.25 4.91 36.90
CA LYS A 19 -25.47 3.83 37.53
C LYS A 19 -23.97 4.00 37.27
N GLY A 20 -23.17 3.75 38.30
CA GLY A 20 -21.71 3.81 38.20
C GLY A 20 -21.09 2.63 37.42
N TYR A 21 -19.86 2.81 36.93
CA TYR A 21 -19.16 1.82 36.09
C TYR A 21 -19.06 0.40 36.68
N LYS A 22 -18.96 0.28 38.02
CA LYS A 22 -18.88 -1.01 38.73
C LYS A 22 -20.21 -1.78 38.67
N ALA A 23 -21.33 -1.08 38.78
CA ALA A 23 -22.67 -1.67 38.72
C ALA A 23 -22.98 -2.18 37.31
N ILE A 24 -22.64 -1.41 36.28
CA ILE A 24 -22.79 -1.79 34.87
C ILE A 24 -21.93 -3.02 34.54
N SER A 25 -20.67 -3.02 35.00
CA SER A 25 -19.74 -4.13 34.82
C SER A 25 -20.27 -5.44 35.43
N LYS A 26 -20.83 -5.38 36.64
CA LYS A 26 -21.41 -6.56 37.31
C LYS A 26 -22.69 -7.06 36.63
N ALA A 27 -23.55 -6.14 36.16
CA ALA A 27 -24.80 -6.49 35.50
C ALA A 27 -24.60 -7.23 34.16
N LEU A 28 -23.55 -6.85 33.41
CA LEU A 28 -23.29 -7.38 32.06
C LEU A 28 -22.15 -8.40 32.02
N GLY A 29 -21.52 -8.71 33.16
CA GLY A 29 -20.35 -9.59 33.23
C GLY A 29 -19.12 -9.06 32.44
N LEU A 30 -19.10 -7.78 32.10
CA LEU A 30 -18.02 -7.15 31.31
C LEU A 30 -16.96 -6.55 32.22
N GLN A 31 -15.71 -6.55 31.77
CA GLN A 31 -14.62 -5.89 32.49
C GLN A 31 -14.90 -4.38 32.64
N ARG A 32 -14.65 -3.81 33.83
CA ARG A 32 -14.88 -2.37 34.13
C ARG A 32 -14.17 -1.43 33.15
N THR A 33 -12.99 -1.83 32.65
CA THR A 33 -12.19 -1.10 31.65
C THR A 33 -12.92 -1.00 30.31
N THR A 34 -13.58 -2.08 29.88
CA THR A 34 -14.40 -2.12 28.65
C THR A 34 -15.61 -1.20 28.77
N VAL A 35 -16.32 -1.22 29.91
CA VAL A 35 -17.43 -0.29 30.18
C VAL A 35 -16.94 1.17 30.11
N ARG A 36 -15.80 1.49 30.74
CA ARG A 36 -15.20 2.83 30.69
C ARG A 36 -14.82 3.24 29.27
N ALA A 37 -14.20 2.35 28.50
CA ALA A 37 -13.78 2.64 27.12
C ALA A 37 -14.97 2.91 26.19
N ILE A 38 -16.07 2.17 26.35
CA ILE A 38 -17.29 2.35 25.57
C ILE A 38 -17.94 3.71 25.89
N ILE A 39 -18.10 4.03 27.17
CA ILE A 39 -18.71 5.31 27.59
C ILE A 39 -17.83 6.51 27.17
N HIS A 40 -16.50 6.37 27.26
CA HIS A 40 -15.58 7.41 26.79
C HIS A 40 -15.71 7.66 25.28
N LYS A 41 -15.79 6.60 24.46
CA LYS A 41 -16.01 6.72 23.02
C LYS A 41 -17.37 7.32 22.70
N TRP A 42 -18.42 6.93 23.42
CA TRP A 42 -19.76 7.49 23.25
C TRP A 42 -19.80 8.98 23.58
N ARG A 43 -19.19 9.43 24.69
CA ARG A 43 -19.09 10.86 25.02
C ARG A 43 -18.32 11.67 23.97
N LYS A 44 -17.32 11.06 23.32
CA LYS A 44 -16.48 11.72 22.31
C LYS A 44 -17.14 11.80 20.93
N HIS A 45 -17.86 10.75 20.52
CA HIS A 45 -18.38 10.61 19.15
C HIS A 45 -19.91 10.65 19.05
N GLY A 46 -20.63 10.71 20.18
CA GLY A 46 -22.10 10.74 20.25
C GLY A 46 -22.80 9.51 19.69
N THR A 47 -22.05 8.49 19.26
CA THR A 47 -22.56 7.39 18.43
C THR A 47 -22.10 6.05 18.98
N VAL A 48 -23.04 5.08 19.00
CA VAL A 48 -22.81 3.70 19.45
C VAL A 48 -22.51 2.76 18.28
N VAL A 49 -22.84 3.19 17.07
CA VAL A 49 -22.57 2.46 15.82
C VAL A 49 -21.07 2.43 15.57
N LYS A 50 -20.57 1.26 15.13
CA LYS A 50 -19.16 1.13 14.70
C LYS A 50 -18.93 2.07 13.51
N LEU A 51 -18.12 3.11 13.72
CA LEU A 51 -17.73 4.01 12.63
C LEU A 51 -16.96 3.22 11.56
N PRO A 52 -17.14 3.58 10.27
CA PRO A 52 -16.29 3.02 9.22
C PRO A 52 -14.83 3.27 9.60
N ARG A 53 -13.98 2.25 9.39
CA ARG A 53 -12.55 2.39 9.71
C ARG A 53 -12.00 3.58 8.94
N SER A 54 -11.27 4.44 9.65
CA SER A 54 -10.44 5.46 9.00
C SER A 54 -9.48 4.74 8.06
N VAL A 55 -9.63 4.99 6.76
CA VAL A 55 -8.77 4.40 5.74
C VAL A 55 -7.49 5.21 5.66
N ARG A 56 -6.40 4.58 5.24
CA ARG A 56 -5.15 5.28 4.94
C ARG A 56 -5.45 6.45 3.98
N PRO A 57 -5.01 7.68 4.29
CA PRO A 57 -5.14 8.81 3.36
C PRO A 57 -4.63 8.40 1.98
N THR A 58 -5.47 8.56 0.96
CA THR A 58 -5.10 8.22 -0.41
C THR A 58 -4.02 9.17 -0.88
N LYS A 59 -2.92 8.62 -1.43
CA LYS A 59 -1.80 9.42 -1.96
C LYS A 59 -2.23 10.41 -3.05
N ILE A 60 -3.32 10.12 -3.74
CA ILE A 60 -3.85 10.95 -4.82
C ILE A 60 -4.85 11.94 -4.24
N THR A 61 -4.56 13.23 -4.41
CA THR A 61 -5.46 14.31 -3.98
C THR A 61 -6.66 14.43 -4.93
N PRO A 62 -7.80 14.99 -4.48
CA PRO A 62 -8.96 15.19 -5.35
C PRO A 62 -8.65 16.00 -6.62
N ARG A 63 -7.71 16.94 -6.53
CA ARG A 63 -7.25 17.76 -7.67
C ARG A 63 -6.50 16.92 -8.70
N VAL A 64 -5.55 16.10 -8.27
CA VAL A 64 -4.82 15.19 -9.16
C VAL A 64 -5.75 14.14 -9.77
N ARG A 65 -6.72 13.63 -8.99
CA ARG A 65 -7.74 12.71 -9.50
C ARG A 65 -8.60 13.33 -10.60
N ARG A 66 -9.04 14.60 -10.43
CA ARG A 66 -9.77 15.34 -11.47
C ARG A 66 -8.90 15.57 -12.70
N LEU A 67 -7.63 15.95 -12.53
CA LEU A 67 -6.69 16.12 -13.64
C LEU A 67 -6.52 14.83 -14.45
N ILE A 68 -6.34 13.68 -13.79
CA ILE A 68 -6.29 12.37 -14.46
C ILE A 68 -7.60 12.10 -15.21
N GLN A 69 -8.75 12.34 -14.57
CA GLN A 69 -10.06 12.15 -15.20
C GLN A 69 -10.25 13.05 -16.43
N GLU A 70 -9.84 14.33 -16.37
CA GLU A 70 -9.90 15.26 -17.51
C GLU A 70 -8.96 14.82 -18.64
N VAL A 71 -7.74 14.38 -18.33
CA VAL A 71 -6.78 13.87 -19.32
C VAL A 71 -7.28 12.58 -19.98
N THR A 72 -8.08 11.76 -19.28
CA THR A 72 -8.70 10.56 -19.87
C THR A 72 -9.95 10.84 -20.71
N LYS A 73 -10.54 12.05 -20.62
CA LYS A 73 -11.75 12.42 -21.38
C LYS A 73 -11.45 12.91 -22.79
N THR A 74 -10.22 13.33 -23.09
CA THR A 74 -9.82 13.70 -24.46
C THR A 74 -9.31 12.47 -25.21
N PRO A 75 -10.01 11.98 -26.25
CA PRO A 75 -9.50 10.89 -27.06
C PRO A 75 -8.55 11.47 -28.11
N GLN A 76 -7.35 11.89 -27.70
CA GLN A 76 -6.25 11.98 -28.67
C GLN A 76 -5.74 10.57 -28.92
N HIS A 77 -6.43 9.87 -29.83
CA HIS A 77 -5.94 8.61 -30.37
C HIS A 77 -5.78 8.72 -31.88
N PRO A 78 -4.63 9.20 -32.39
CA PRO A 78 -4.13 8.66 -33.64
C PRO A 78 -3.89 7.16 -33.41
N LYS A 79 -4.45 6.30 -34.27
CA LYS A 79 -4.54 4.83 -34.10
C LYS A 79 -3.20 4.07 -34.05
N ASN A 80 -2.07 4.73 -33.81
CA ASN A 80 -0.73 4.13 -33.87
C ASN A 80 0.18 4.53 -32.69
N CYS A 81 -0.28 4.51 -31.44
CA CYS A 81 0.62 4.62 -30.27
C CYS A 81 0.02 3.88 -29.06
N ARG A 82 0.59 2.72 -28.71
CA ARG A 82 0.38 2.11 -27.39
C ARG A 82 1.00 3.04 -26.33
N PRO A 83 0.34 3.29 -25.18
CA PRO A 83 0.97 4.04 -24.10
C PRO A 83 2.21 3.28 -23.64
N HIS A 84 3.32 3.98 -23.71
CA HIS A 84 4.64 3.66 -23.21
C HIS A 84 4.56 3.46 -21.68
N LEU A 85 4.02 2.32 -21.24
CA LEU A 85 4.56 1.74 -20.02
C LEU A 85 6.06 1.52 -20.29
N PRO A 86 6.96 1.83 -19.35
CA PRO A 86 8.31 1.29 -19.41
C PRO A 86 8.14 -0.22 -19.49
N GLN A 87 8.38 -0.78 -20.67
CA GLN A 87 8.29 -2.21 -20.84
C GLN A 87 9.32 -2.80 -19.88
N PRO A 88 8.94 -3.74 -19.00
CA PRO A 88 9.94 -4.49 -18.29
C PRO A 88 10.89 -5.07 -19.34
N GLY A 89 12.20 -5.03 -19.05
CA GLY A 89 13.18 -5.67 -19.90
C GLY A 89 12.90 -7.17 -20.05
N ARG A 90 13.80 -7.89 -20.70
CA ARG A 90 13.67 -9.33 -20.89
C ARG A 90 13.42 -10.03 -19.54
N LEU A 91 12.30 -10.75 -19.46
CA LEU A 91 11.96 -11.57 -18.30
C LEU A 91 12.58 -12.96 -18.46
N ALA A 92 13.20 -13.49 -17.41
CA ALA A 92 13.50 -14.90 -17.34
C ALA A 92 13.16 -15.47 -15.96
N VAL A 93 12.81 -16.74 -15.96
CA VAL A 93 12.55 -17.51 -14.74
C VAL A 93 13.87 -18.09 -14.26
N VAL A 94 14.24 -17.79 -13.02
CA VAL A 94 15.42 -18.38 -12.37
C VAL A 94 14.94 -19.54 -11.50
N ASN A 95 15.43 -20.74 -11.79
CA ASN A 95 15.16 -21.93 -10.98
C ASN A 95 16.12 -21.97 -9.77
N GLY A 96 15.56 -22.06 -8.57
CA GLY A 96 16.31 -22.14 -7.30
C GLY A 96 16.33 -20.84 -6.49
N THR A 97 17.12 -20.82 -5.42
CA THR A 97 17.23 -19.66 -4.52
C THR A 97 18.05 -18.56 -5.19
N MET A 98 17.45 -17.38 -5.34
CA MET A 98 18.11 -16.20 -5.90
C MET A 98 19.25 -15.75 -4.97
N ASN A 99 20.49 -16.04 -5.37
CA ASN A 99 21.69 -15.55 -4.72
C ASN A 99 22.30 -14.37 -5.51
N SER A 100 23.30 -13.72 -4.95
CA SER A 100 23.93 -12.55 -5.58
C SER A 100 24.66 -12.86 -6.89
N ALA A 101 25.38 -13.97 -6.97
CA ALA A 101 26.14 -14.36 -8.15
C ALA A 101 25.23 -14.67 -9.35
N VAL A 102 24.12 -15.37 -9.10
CA VAL A 102 23.05 -15.66 -10.07
C VAL A 102 22.40 -14.37 -10.54
N TYR A 103 22.15 -13.43 -9.62
CA TYR A 103 21.58 -12.13 -9.95
C TYR A 103 22.53 -11.28 -10.84
N GLN A 104 23.83 -11.21 -10.52
CA GLN A 104 24.81 -10.50 -11.37
C GLN A 104 24.92 -11.11 -12.77
N LYS A 105 24.91 -12.45 -12.87
CA LYS A 105 24.91 -13.15 -14.16
C LYS A 105 23.65 -12.81 -14.96
N PHE A 106 22.49 -12.84 -14.30
CA PHE A 106 21.21 -12.50 -14.91
C PHE A 106 21.18 -11.06 -15.44
N LEU A 107 21.68 -10.09 -14.67
CA LEU A 107 21.79 -8.70 -15.12
C LEU A 107 22.70 -8.57 -16.34
N LYS A 108 23.87 -9.22 -16.32
CA LYS A 108 24.80 -9.20 -17.46
C LYS A 108 24.16 -9.73 -18.74
N GLU A 109 23.38 -10.81 -18.63
CA GLU A 109 22.75 -11.48 -19.77
C GLU A 109 21.52 -10.74 -20.31
N ASN A 110 20.83 -9.94 -19.49
CA ASN A 110 19.53 -9.37 -19.87
C ASN A 110 19.49 -7.84 -19.98
N VAL A 111 20.35 -7.10 -19.27
CA VAL A 111 20.31 -5.62 -19.27
C VAL A 111 20.65 -5.06 -20.65
N TRP A 112 21.77 -5.47 -21.24
CA TRP A 112 22.20 -4.93 -22.54
C TRP A 112 21.27 -5.32 -23.70
N PRO A 113 20.81 -6.58 -23.81
CA PRO A 113 19.78 -6.93 -24.80
C PRO A 113 18.50 -6.12 -24.62
N SER A 114 18.07 -5.89 -23.38
CA SER A 114 16.86 -5.07 -23.12
C SER A 114 17.04 -3.62 -23.54
N VAL A 115 18.21 -3.03 -23.26
CA VAL A 115 18.55 -1.65 -23.68
C VAL A 115 18.52 -1.54 -25.20
N HIS A 116 19.04 -2.55 -25.90
CA HIS A 116 19.05 -2.60 -27.36
C HIS A 116 17.65 -2.81 -27.95
N ASP A 117 16.89 -3.80 -27.45
CA ASP A 117 15.55 -4.15 -27.92
C ASP A 117 14.55 -3.01 -27.69
N LEU A 118 14.68 -2.32 -26.54
CA LEU A 118 13.86 -1.16 -26.18
C LEU A 118 14.35 0.14 -26.84
N LYS A 119 15.43 0.10 -27.62
CA LYS A 119 16.04 1.25 -28.30
C LYS A 119 16.30 2.41 -27.34
N LEU A 120 16.72 2.10 -26.12
CA LEU A 120 17.05 3.11 -25.11
C LEU A 120 18.32 3.84 -25.54
N LYS A 121 18.25 5.17 -25.60
CA LYS A 121 19.39 6.05 -25.97
C LYS A 121 20.41 6.10 -24.81
N ARG A 122 21.42 6.98 -24.90
CA ARG A 122 22.49 7.13 -23.88
C ARG A 122 22.02 7.36 -22.43
N THR A 123 20.76 7.75 -22.23
CA THR A 123 20.19 8.10 -20.92
C THR A 123 19.09 7.10 -20.55
N TRP A 124 19.45 6.11 -19.74
CA TRP A 124 18.53 5.17 -19.09
C TRP A 124 19.02 4.88 -17.68
N VAL A 125 18.10 4.47 -16.82
CA VAL A 125 18.38 4.16 -15.41
C VAL A 125 17.78 2.79 -15.10
N LEU A 126 18.57 1.93 -14.44
CA LEU A 126 18.11 0.64 -13.97
C LEU A 126 17.38 0.83 -12.64
N GLN A 127 16.06 0.62 -12.63
CA GLN A 127 15.31 0.62 -11.37
C GLN A 127 15.36 -0.78 -10.76
N GLN A 128 15.93 -0.89 -9.56
CA GLN A 128 15.96 -2.15 -8.80
C GLN A 128 14.79 -2.21 -7.81
N ASP A 129 14.50 -3.40 -7.31
CA ASP A 129 13.62 -3.60 -6.18
C ASP A 129 14.39 -3.39 -4.86
N ASN A 130 13.78 -2.69 -3.90
CA ASN A 130 14.41 -2.37 -2.61
C ASN A 130 14.44 -3.58 -1.65
N ASP A 131 14.56 -4.79 -2.17
CA ASP A 131 14.77 -5.98 -1.36
C ASP A 131 16.25 -6.03 -0.92
N PRO A 132 16.52 -6.20 0.39
CA PRO A 132 17.89 -6.23 0.92
C PRO A 132 18.84 -7.18 0.19
N LYS A 133 18.32 -8.26 -0.41
CA LYS A 133 19.11 -9.27 -1.14
C LYS A 133 19.64 -8.78 -2.50
N HIS A 134 19.09 -7.69 -3.05
CA HIS A 134 19.45 -7.17 -4.38
C HIS A 134 20.33 -5.91 -4.33
N HIS A 135 20.23 -5.11 -3.27
CA HIS A 135 20.95 -3.84 -3.11
C HIS A 135 22.43 -3.99 -2.72
N LEU A 136 22.73 -4.81 -1.70
CA LEU A 136 24.09 -4.88 -1.14
C LEU A 136 25.10 -5.55 -2.07
N SER A 137 24.67 -6.53 -2.86
CA SER A 137 25.61 -7.35 -3.63
C SER A 137 25.85 -6.89 -5.07
N THR A 138 25.08 -5.92 -5.57
CA THR A 138 25.08 -5.54 -6.99
C THR A 138 25.64 -4.15 -7.24
N SER A 139 25.72 -3.32 -6.20
CA SER A 139 26.18 -1.92 -6.28
C SER A 139 27.59 -1.80 -6.88
N GLU A 140 28.54 -2.67 -6.51
CA GLU A 140 29.89 -2.69 -7.08
C GLU A 140 29.91 -3.10 -8.55
N TRP A 141 29.09 -4.08 -8.91
CA TRP A 141 28.98 -4.56 -10.28
C TRP A 141 28.40 -3.48 -11.20
N LEU A 142 27.36 -2.75 -10.75
CA LEU A 142 26.74 -1.67 -11.52
C LEU A 142 27.72 -0.52 -11.77
N LYS A 143 28.47 -0.11 -10.74
CA LYS A 143 29.55 0.89 -10.87
C LYS A 143 30.60 0.47 -11.89
N LYS A 144 31.07 -0.79 -11.83
CA LYS A 144 32.06 -1.33 -12.78
C LYS A 144 31.56 -1.33 -14.22
N ASN A 145 30.26 -1.55 -14.44
CA ASN A 145 29.64 -1.58 -15.77
C ASN A 145 29.09 -0.21 -16.22
N LYS A 146 29.30 0.86 -15.46
CA LYS A 146 28.82 2.23 -15.75
C LYS A 146 27.29 2.30 -15.92
N ILE A 147 26.57 1.50 -15.14
CA ILE A 147 25.11 1.48 -15.12
C ILE A 147 24.66 2.35 -13.94
N PHE A 148 23.81 3.33 -14.23
CA PHE A 148 23.18 4.16 -13.19
C PHE A 148 21.90 3.47 -12.72
N ASP A 149 21.75 3.35 -11.40
CA ASP A 149 20.58 2.81 -10.72
C ASP A 149 19.88 3.84 -9.84
N LEU A 150 18.57 3.69 -9.66
CA LEU A 150 17.78 4.43 -8.67
C LEU A 150 17.65 3.55 -7.43
N ALA A 151 18.50 3.80 -6.43
CA ALA A 151 18.39 3.22 -5.09
C ALA A 151 17.31 3.96 -4.26
#